data_AF-A0A7K1SRE8-F1
#
_entry.id   AF-A0A7K1SRE8-F1
#
_cell.length_a   1.000
_cell.length_b   1.000
_cell.length_c   1.000
_cell.angle_alpha   90.00
_cell.angle_beta   90.00
_cell.angle_gamma   90.00
#
_symmetry.space_group_name_H-M   'P 1'
#
loop_
_entity.id
_entity.type
_entity.pdbx_description
1 polymer ?
#
loop_
_entity_poly.entity_id
_entity_poly.type
_entity_poly.pdbx_seq_one_letter_code
_entity_poly.pdbx_strand_id
1 'polypeptide(L)'
;MKQFESRVNRTLLCQWLDLPRSVYYYQPQSGIPGARPSQVTTKLDGQIVDNQLVVNSIRQLLDVEFNTLGYEYITYELKKEYLINKKKAAAARCIG
;
A
#
# COMPACT_ATOMS: atom_id res chain seq x y z
N MET A 1 14.45 -13.92 16.87
CA MET A 1 14.13 -14.85 15.75
C MET A 1 15.35 -15.15 14.87
N LYS A 2 16.03 -14.15 14.24
CA LYS A 2 17.18 -14.40 13.32
C LYS A 2 18.31 -15.26 13.91
N GLN A 3 18.62 -15.09 15.20
CA GLN A 3 19.67 -15.85 15.88
C GLN A 3 19.46 -17.39 15.87
N PHE A 4 18.22 -17.87 15.75
CA PHE A 4 17.87 -19.29 15.85
C PHE A 4 17.47 -19.91 14.51
N GLU A 5 17.63 -19.17 13.41
CA GLU A 5 17.11 -19.53 12.09
C GLU A 5 17.70 -20.84 11.54
N SER A 6 18.97 -21.13 11.86
CA SER A 6 19.64 -22.37 11.45
C SER A 6 19.38 -23.56 12.38
N ARG A 7 18.72 -23.34 13.53
CA ARG A 7 18.58 -24.35 14.59
C ARG A 7 17.16 -24.88 14.73
N VAL A 8 16.14 -24.05 14.51
CA VAL A 8 14.75 -24.41 14.77
C VAL A 8 13.83 -23.77 13.74
N ASN A 9 12.79 -24.51 13.33
CA ASN A 9 11.74 -23.96 12.47
C ASN A 9 11.01 -22.80 13.19
N ARG A 10 10.88 -21.68 12.49
CA ARG A 10 10.29 -20.44 13.02
C ARG A 10 8.86 -20.63 13.56
N THR A 11 8.07 -21.53 12.97
CA THR A 11 6.72 -21.85 13.46
C THR A 11 6.77 -22.49 14.84
N LEU A 12 7.64 -23.49 15.01
CA LEU A 12 7.83 -24.19 16.28
C LEU A 12 8.33 -23.24 17.36
N LEU A 13 9.27 -22.35 17.01
CA LEU A 13 9.77 -21.34 17.94
C LEU A 13 8.69 -20.35 18.37
N CYS A 14 7.80 -19.91 17.46
CA CYS A 14 6.65 -19.08 17.83
C CYS A 14 5.68 -19.84 18.74
N GLN A 15 5.41 -21.12 18.45
CA GLN A 15 4.54 -21.96 19.28
C GLN A 15 5.10 -22.18 20.69
N TRP A 16 6.39 -22.46 20.83
CA TRP A 16 7.04 -22.64 22.14
C TRP A 16 7.02 -21.39 23.00
N LEU A 17 7.09 -20.21 22.37
CA LEU A 17 7.08 -18.92 23.04
C LEU A 17 5.66 -18.34 23.19
N ASP A 18 4.63 -19.08 22.78
CA ASP A 18 3.23 -18.62 22.73
C ASP A 18 3.06 -17.27 22.01
N LEU A 19 3.82 -17.07 20.93
CA LEU A 19 3.79 -15.86 20.12
C LEU A 19 2.91 -16.05 18.88
N PRO A 20 2.08 -15.06 18.53
CA PRO A 20 1.35 -15.12 17.27
C PRO A 20 2.32 -15.04 16.09
N ARG A 21 2.03 -15.80 15.03
CA ARG A 21 2.88 -15.89 13.82
C ARG A 21 3.10 -14.52 13.17
N SER A 22 2.21 -13.55 13.39
CA SER A 22 2.32 -12.17 12.90
C SER A 22 3.57 -11.45 13.42
N VAL A 23 4.05 -11.76 14.64
CA VAL A 23 5.25 -11.13 15.25
C VAL A 23 6.51 -11.36 14.40
N TYR A 24 6.53 -12.45 13.64
CA TYR A 24 7.65 -12.71 12.73
C TYR A 24 7.68 -11.71 11.56
N TYR A 25 6.53 -11.44 10.94
CA TYR A 25 6.42 -10.57 9.77
C TYR A 25 6.37 -9.08 10.14
N TYR A 26 5.69 -8.76 11.23
CA TYR A 26 5.55 -7.40 11.71
C TYR A 26 6.55 -7.14 12.83
N GLN A 27 7.71 -6.60 12.47
CA GLN A 27 8.71 -6.16 13.43
C GLN A 27 8.56 -4.66 13.63
N PRO A 28 8.15 -4.20 14.82
CA PRO A 28 8.10 -2.77 15.09
C PRO A 28 9.51 -2.20 14.92
N GLN A 29 9.67 -1.30 13.96
CA GLN A 29 10.91 -0.55 13.82
C GLN A 29 10.91 0.59 14.84
N SER A 30 11.94 0.62 15.68
CA SER A 30 12.24 1.78 16.51
C SER A 30 12.82 2.88 15.62
N GLY A 31 12.05 3.93 15.33
CA GLY A 31 12.48 5.03 14.47
C GLY A 31 11.41 6.10 14.30
N ILE A 32 11.75 7.16 13.55
CA ILE A 32 10.81 8.21 13.18
C ILE A 32 9.78 7.61 12.21
N PRO A 33 8.47 7.83 12.41
CA PRO A 33 7.45 7.37 11.48
C PRO A 33 7.70 7.92 10.07
N GLY A 34 7.26 7.15 9.06
CA GLY A 34 7.34 7.59 7.67
C GLY A 34 6.60 8.91 7.43
N ALA A 35 6.92 9.58 6.33
CA ALA A 35 6.29 10.83 5.94
C ALA A 35 4.75 10.69 5.92
N ARG A 36 4.06 11.69 6.49
CA ARG A 36 2.60 11.72 6.50
C ARG A 36 2.06 11.70 5.07
N PRO A 37 0.94 11.02 4.82
CA PRO A 37 0.33 11.01 3.49
C PRO A 37 -0.08 12.42 3.07
N SER A 38 0.24 12.78 1.82
CA SER A 38 -0.21 14.04 1.21
C SER A 38 -1.73 14.04 1.08
N GLN A 39 -2.41 15.16 1.35
CA GLN A 39 -3.86 15.28 1.24
C GLN A 39 -4.37 15.62 -0.16
N VAL A 40 -3.48 16.15 -1.01
CA VAL A 40 -3.81 16.64 -2.36
C VAL A 40 -2.95 16.00 -3.43
N THR A 41 -3.41 16.04 -4.67
CA THR A 41 -2.73 15.50 -5.85
C THR A 41 -2.71 16.54 -6.96
N THR A 42 -1.57 16.67 -7.63
CA THR A 42 -1.42 17.54 -8.79
C THR A 42 -1.82 16.80 -10.05
N LYS A 43 -2.64 17.42 -10.90
CA LYS A 43 -2.97 16.96 -12.24
C LYS A 43 -1.88 17.36 -13.25
N LEU A 44 -1.89 16.75 -14.43
CA LEU A 44 -0.95 17.09 -15.50
C LEU A 44 -1.13 18.53 -16.03
N ASP A 45 -2.33 19.09 -15.90
CA ASP A 45 -2.65 20.48 -16.26
C ASP A 45 -2.18 21.52 -15.20
N GLY A 46 -1.55 21.05 -14.11
CA GLY A 46 -1.07 21.88 -13.01
C GLY A 46 -2.10 22.14 -11.91
N GLN A 47 -3.36 21.71 -12.05
CA GLN A 47 -4.37 21.86 -11.01
C GLN A 47 -4.07 20.96 -9.81
N ILE A 48 -4.41 21.44 -8.60
CA ILE A 48 -4.32 20.66 -7.37
C ILE A 48 -5.73 20.22 -6.97
N VAL A 49 -5.94 18.91 -6.84
CA VAL A 49 -7.21 18.32 -6.46
C VAL A 49 -7.10 17.55 -5.16
N ASP A 50 -8.22 17.42 -4.44
CA ASP A 50 -8.34 16.58 -3.27
C ASP A 50 -8.16 15.10 -3.63
N ASN A 51 -7.54 14.33 -2.74
CA ASN A 51 -7.36 12.89 -2.96
C ASN A 51 -8.68 12.13 -3.14
N GLN A 52 -9.79 12.59 -2.55
CA GLN A 52 -11.11 11.97 -2.76
C GLN A 52 -11.50 11.89 -4.23
N LEU A 53 -11.10 12.89 -5.02
CA LEU A 53 -11.34 12.88 -6.46
C LEU A 53 -10.56 11.74 -7.14
N VAL A 54 -9.30 11.53 -6.74
CA VAL A 54 -8.47 10.39 -7.22
C VAL A 54 -9.07 9.05 -6.78
N VAL A 55 -9.56 8.94 -5.55
CA VAL A 55 -10.21 7.71 -5.05
C VAL A 55 -11.45 7.40 -5.88
N ASN A 56 -12.25 8.39 -6.24
CA ASN A 56 -13.42 8.21 -7.10
C ASN A 56 -13.03 7.73 -8.51
N SER A 57 -11.96 8.28 -9.10
CA SER A 57 -11.41 7.77 -10.37
C SER A 57 -10.96 6.31 -10.26
N ILE A 58 -10.33 5.92 -9.14
CA ILE A 58 -9.96 4.52 -8.89
C ILE A 58 -11.19 3.62 -8.84
N ARG A 59 -12.25 4.04 -8.13
CA ARG A 59 -13.51 3.27 -8.03
C ARG A 59 -14.12 3.09 -9.41
N GLN A 60 -14.18 4.14 -10.24
CA GLN A 60 -14.68 4.05 -11.61
C GLN A 60 -13.85 3.08 -12.48
N LEU A 61 -12.52 3.10 -12.37
CA LEU A 61 -11.65 2.18 -13.10
C LEU A 61 -11.82 0.72 -12.66
N LEU A 62 -12.15 0.49 -11.39
CA LEU A 62 -12.41 -0.85 -10.84
C LEU A 62 -13.78 -1.39 -11.21
N ASP A 63 -14.75 -0.52 -11.48
CA ASP A 63 -16.13 -0.88 -11.82
C ASP A 63 -16.28 -1.38 -13.27
N VAL A 64 -15.24 -1.25 -14.09
CA VAL A 64 -15.20 -1.77 -15.46
C VAL A 64 -15.18 -3.31 -15.42
N GLU A 65 -16.17 -3.94 -16.07
CA GLU A 65 -16.25 -5.40 -16.19
C GLU A 65 -14.93 -5.98 -16.76
N PHE A 66 -14.46 -7.08 -16.18
CA PHE A 66 -13.22 -7.79 -16.56
C PHE A 66 -11.89 -7.09 -16.25
N ASN A 67 -11.81 -6.14 -15.31
CA ASN A 67 -10.54 -5.57 -14.90
C ASN A 67 -9.69 -6.54 -14.04
N THR A 68 -9.03 -7.50 -14.70
CA THR A 68 -8.07 -8.44 -14.08
C THR A 68 -6.69 -7.82 -13.87
N LEU A 69 -6.44 -6.63 -14.43
CA LEU A 69 -5.11 -6.02 -14.52
C LEU A 69 -4.65 -5.30 -13.24
N GLY A 70 -5.49 -5.30 -12.20
CA GLY A 70 -5.11 -4.95 -10.83
C GLY A 70 -4.39 -3.60 -10.69
N TYR A 71 -3.47 -3.54 -9.74
CA TYR A 71 -2.83 -2.29 -9.31
C TYR A 71 -1.97 -1.60 -10.38
N GLU A 72 -1.33 -2.37 -11.28
CA GLU A 72 -0.44 -1.81 -12.29
C GLU A 72 -1.21 -1.03 -13.35
N TYR A 73 -2.33 -1.58 -13.81
CA TYR A 73 -3.20 -0.92 -14.78
C TYR A 73 -3.85 0.33 -14.21
N ILE A 74 -4.39 0.27 -12.99
CA ILE A 74 -4.98 1.44 -12.32
C ILE A 74 -3.92 2.56 -12.21
N THR A 75 -2.69 2.21 -11.84
CA THR A 75 -1.61 3.20 -11.75
C THR A 75 -1.27 3.79 -13.12
N TYR A 76 -1.28 2.99 -14.18
CA TYR A 76 -1.05 3.44 -15.54
C TYR A 76 -2.14 4.40 -16.02
N GLU A 77 -3.41 4.07 -15.78
CA GLU A 77 -4.55 4.92 -16.14
C GLU A 77 -4.53 6.24 -15.36
N LEU A 78 -4.30 6.21 -14.04
CA LEU A 78 -4.20 7.43 -13.23
C LEU A 78 -3.06 8.36 -13.69
N LYS A 79 -1.95 7.83 -14.21
CA LYS A 79 -0.84 8.66 -14.69
C LYS A 79 -1.18 9.48 -15.94
N LYS A 80 -2.26 9.16 -16.65
CA LYS A 80 -2.72 9.94 -17.80
C LYS A 80 -3.33 11.29 -17.41
N GLU A 81 -3.73 11.44 -16.14
CA GLU A 81 -4.37 12.66 -15.64
C GLU A 81 -3.65 13.27 -14.43
N TYR A 82 -2.95 12.45 -13.65
CA TYR A 82 -2.35 12.85 -12.38
C TYR A 82 -0.83 12.62 -12.34
N LEU A 83 -0.12 13.52 -11.64
CA LEU A 83 1.26 13.31 -11.20
C LEU A 83 1.30 12.34 -10.01
N ILE A 84 1.09 11.06 -10.29
CA ILE A 84 1.03 9.98 -9.29
C ILE A 84 2.11 8.93 -9.52
N ASN A 85 2.68 8.42 -8.42
CA ASN A 85 3.54 7.25 -8.40
C ASN A 85 2.77 6.00 -7.89
N LYS A 86 3.38 4.82 -8.06
CA LYS A 86 2.85 3.55 -7.53
C LYS A 86 2.46 3.73 -6.04
N LYS A 87 3.37 4.21 -5.18
CA LYS A 87 3.12 4.34 -3.72
C LYS A 87 1.84 5.14 -3.39
N LYS A 88 1.60 6.23 -4.10
CA LYS A 88 0.44 7.11 -3.88
C LYS A 88 -0.86 6.48 -4.38
N ALA A 89 -0.84 5.78 -5.52
CA ALA A 89 -1.99 5.00 -5.98
C ALA A 89 -2.40 3.92 -4.96
N ALA A 90 -1.42 3.26 -4.32
CA ALA A 90 -1.70 2.26 -3.29
C ALA A 90 -2.31 2.88 -2.03
N ALA A 91 -1.77 4.02 -1.59
CA ALA A 91 -2.32 4.74 -0.45
C ALA A 91 -3.76 5.22 -0.70
N ALA A 92 -4.05 5.75 -1.89
CA ALA A 92 -5.38 6.22 -2.25
C ALA A 92 -6.44 5.10 -2.23
N ARG A 93 -6.09 3.87 -2.63
CA ARG A 93 -6.99 2.71 -2.56
C ARG A 93 -7.45 2.39 -1.14
N CYS A 94 -6.61 2.62 -0.14
CA CYS A 94 -6.89 2.30 1.26
C CYS A 94 -7.71 3.39 1.98
N ILE A 95 -8.00 4.51 1.33
CA ILE A 95 -8.86 5.57 1.85
C ILE A 95 -10.31 5.14 1.61
N GLY A 96 -10.83 4.33 2.54
CA GLY A 96 -12.24 3.96 2.66
C GLY A 96 -12.97 4.97 3.52
#